data_AF-A0AAD1HCS4-F1
#
_entry.id   AF-A0AAD1HCS4-F1
#
_cell.length_a   1.000
_cell.length_b   1.000
_cell.length_c   1.000
_cell.angle_alpha   90.00
_cell.angle_beta   90.00
_cell.angle_gamma   90.00
#
_symmetry.space_group_name_H-M   'P 1'
#
loop_
_entity.id
_entity.type
_entity.pdbx_description
1 polymer ?
#
loop_
_entity_poly.entity_id
_entity_poly.type
_entity_poly.pdbx_seq_one_letter_code
_entity_poly.pdbx_strand_id
1 'polypeptide(L)'
;MTYRPGTTDSNAARQHSVVAICEALGVPERDWRLFTRWAETPLSSKSRDALHQYVDVMIADRCTHPTDDLLSELIDVEVDGQAMTTDDIRRFVTDLVVGTD
;
A
#
# COMPACT_ATOMS: atom_id res chain seq x y z
N MET A 1 26.57 8.09 30.38
CA MET A 1 26.70 7.40 29.07
C MET A 1 25.30 7.32 28.49
N THR A 2 24.96 8.27 27.63
CA THR A 2 23.57 8.55 27.22
C THR A 2 23.19 7.63 26.06
N TYR A 3 22.45 6.56 26.35
CA TYR A 3 21.84 5.71 25.32
C TYR A 3 20.65 6.48 24.73
N ARG A 4 20.72 6.81 23.44
CA ARG A 4 19.59 7.31 22.65
C ARG A 4 19.12 6.19 21.72
N PRO A 5 18.08 5.42 22.05
CA PRO A 5 17.37 4.63 21.06
C PRO A 5 16.32 5.54 20.42
N GLY A 6 16.42 5.83 19.13
CA GLY A 6 15.47 6.77 18.52
C GLY A 6 15.15 6.60 17.05
N THR A 7 15.90 5.81 16.28
CA THR A 7 15.69 5.83 14.82
C THR A 7 15.77 4.48 14.11
N THR A 8 16.45 3.48 14.66
CA THR A 8 16.60 2.19 13.95
C THR A 8 15.38 1.27 14.10
N ASP A 9 14.68 1.33 15.24
CA ASP A 9 13.56 0.43 15.56
C ASP A 9 12.29 0.76 14.74
N SER A 10 12.00 2.05 14.57
CA SER A 10 10.84 2.52 13.81
C SER A 10 10.95 2.23 12.30
N ASN A 11 12.15 2.34 11.72
CA ASN A 11 12.33 2.06 10.30
C ASN A 11 12.24 0.56 10.00
N ALA A 12 12.80 -0.29 10.89
CA ALA A 12 12.64 -1.73 10.78
C ALA A 12 11.16 -2.14 10.95
N ALA A 13 10.47 -1.62 11.96
CA ALA A 13 9.05 -1.86 12.16
C ALA A 13 8.22 -1.42 10.94
N ARG A 14 8.46 -0.22 10.38
CA ARG A 14 7.80 0.26 9.16
C ARG A 14 8.12 -0.61 7.94
N GLN A 15 9.37 -1.03 7.77
CA GLN A 15 9.77 -1.90 6.67
C GLN A 15 9.10 -3.28 6.78
N HIS A 16 9.00 -3.84 7.99
CA HIS A 16 8.24 -5.06 8.24
C HIS A 16 6.74 -4.89 7.92
N SER A 17 6.16 -3.74 8.26
CA SER A 17 4.78 -3.42 7.89
C SER A 17 4.58 -3.34 6.37
N VAL A 18 5.51 -2.72 5.63
CA VAL A 18 5.41 -2.61 4.17
C VAL A 18 5.42 -3.98 3.50
N VAL A 19 6.26 -4.90 3.97
CA VAL A 19 6.28 -6.28 3.44
C VAL A 19 4.93 -6.95 3.64
N ALA A 20 4.36 -6.89 4.85
CA ALA A 20 3.05 -7.46 5.15
C ALA A 20 1.93 -6.81 4.30
N ILE A 21 2.01 -5.50 4.07
CA ILE A 21 1.06 -4.77 3.19
C ILE A 21 1.20 -5.23 1.74
N CYS A 22 2.43 -5.35 1.23
CA CYS A 22 2.67 -5.79 -0.15
C CYS A 22 2.15 -7.22 -0.38
N GLU A 23 2.40 -8.11 0.59
CA GLU A 23 1.90 -9.48 0.58
C GLU A 23 0.35 -9.49 0.59
N ALA A 24 -0.27 -8.77 1.53
CA ALA A 24 -1.73 -8.69 1.64
C ALA A 24 -2.38 -8.14 0.36
N LEU A 25 -1.80 -7.10 -0.25
CA LEU A 25 -2.31 -6.51 -1.49
C LEU A 25 -2.03 -7.35 -2.76
N GLY A 26 -1.29 -8.45 -2.64
CA GLY A 26 -0.90 -9.28 -3.79
C GLY A 26 0.07 -8.55 -4.74
N VAL A 27 0.89 -7.64 -4.22
CA VAL A 27 1.93 -6.96 -5.00
C VAL A 27 3.00 -7.99 -5.38
N PRO A 28 3.37 -8.10 -6.67
CA PRO A 28 4.47 -8.98 -7.09
C PRO A 28 5.77 -8.67 -6.34
N GLU A 29 6.46 -9.70 -5.84
CA GLU A 29 7.67 -9.55 -4.99
C GLU A 29 8.76 -8.65 -5.61
N ARG A 30 8.90 -8.68 -6.95
CA ARG A 30 9.84 -7.82 -7.69
C ARG A 30 9.59 -6.32 -7.47
N ASP A 31 8.35 -5.95 -7.18
CA ASP A 31 7.89 -4.57 -7.06
C ASP A 31 7.88 -4.10 -5.59
N TRP A 32 8.16 -4.97 -4.61
CA TRP A 32 8.16 -4.60 -3.18
C TRP A 32 9.14 -3.47 -2.85
N ARG A 33 10.29 -3.40 -3.53
CA ARG A 33 11.26 -2.30 -3.36
C ARG A 33 10.68 -0.93 -3.72
N LEU A 34 9.69 -0.88 -4.62
CA LEU A 34 9.02 0.36 -4.99
C LEU A 34 8.15 0.86 -3.83
N PHE A 35 7.41 -0.05 -3.19
CA PHE A 35 6.60 0.24 -2.01
C PHE A 35 7.45 0.64 -0.80
N THR A 36 8.58 -0.03 -0.57
CA THR A 36 9.52 0.39 0.47
C THR A 36 9.99 1.84 0.27
N ARG A 37 10.34 2.21 -0.97
CA ARG A 37 10.75 3.59 -1.29
C ARG A 37 9.63 4.61 -1.03
N TRP A 38 8.38 4.26 -1.34
CA TRP A 38 7.23 5.11 -1.09
C TRP A 38 6.93 5.28 0.41
N ALA A 39 7.23 4.28 1.23
CA ALA A 39 7.04 4.32 2.68
C ALA A 39 8.19 4.99 3.46
N GLU A 40 9.43 4.94 2.95
CA GLU A 40 10.63 5.49 3.61
C GLU A 40 10.66 7.03 3.68
N THR A 41 9.92 7.71 2.81
CA THR A 41 9.95 9.17 2.69
C THR A 41 8.53 9.73 2.62
N PRO A 42 8.29 10.96 3.09
CA PRO A 42 7.00 11.62 2.89
C PRO A 42 6.61 11.59 1.42
N LEU A 43 5.44 11.02 1.12
CA LEU A 43 4.95 10.90 -0.25
C LEU A 43 4.75 12.29 -0.87
N SER A 44 5.69 12.65 -1.75
CA SER A 44 5.51 13.79 -2.66
C SER A 44 4.28 13.57 -3.54
N SER A 45 3.70 14.64 -4.09
CA SER A 45 2.59 14.54 -5.05
C SER A 45 2.93 13.58 -6.19
N LYS A 46 4.11 13.75 -6.81
CA LYS A 46 4.58 12.89 -7.88
C LYS A 46 4.70 11.41 -7.47
N SER A 47 5.19 11.13 -6.27
CA SER A 47 5.29 9.75 -5.77
C SER A 47 3.92 9.14 -5.51
N ARG A 48 2.97 9.94 -5.01
CA ARG A 48 1.57 9.53 -4.81
C ARG A 48 0.89 9.24 -6.15
N ASP A 49 1.07 10.09 -7.16
CA ASP A 49 0.53 9.87 -8.50
C ASP A 49 1.08 8.57 -9.11
N ALA A 50 2.37 8.28 -8.91
CA ALA A 50 2.99 7.04 -9.38
C ALA A 50 2.44 5.80 -8.63
N LEU A 51 2.20 5.90 -7.32
CA LEU A 51 1.54 4.85 -6.55
C LEU A 51 0.12 4.61 -7.06
N HIS A 52 -0.67 5.68 -7.28
CA HIS A 52 -2.03 5.57 -7.78
C HIS A 52 -2.09 4.92 -9.16
N GLN A 53 -1.20 5.33 -10.08
CA GLN A 53 -1.10 4.71 -11.40
C GLN A 53 -0.73 3.22 -11.31
N TYR A 54 0.15 2.84 -10.39
CA TYR A 54 0.50 1.44 -10.19
C TYR A 54 -0.70 0.63 -9.67
N VAL A 55 -1.42 1.17 -8.68
CA VAL A 55 -2.63 0.56 -8.13
C VAL A 55 -3.73 0.44 -9.20
N ASP A 56 -3.88 1.42 -10.08
CA ASP A 56 -4.84 1.35 -11.19
C ASP A 56 -4.62 0.16 -12.12
N VAL A 57 -3.35 -0.10 -12.43
CA VAL A 57 -2.98 -1.26 -13.26
C VAL A 57 -3.33 -2.56 -12.54
N MET A 58 -3.06 -2.64 -11.23
CA MET A 58 -3.44 -3.82 -10.44
C MET A 58 -4.96 -4.00 -10.36
N ILE A 59 -5.72 -2.91 -10.15
CA ILE A 59 -7.19 -2.95 -10.13
C ILE A 59 -7.71 -3.45 -11.48
N ALA A 60 -7.24 -2.88 -12.58
CA ALA A 60 -7.68 -3.29 -13.92
C ALA A 60 -7.37 -4.76 -14.21
N ASP A 61 -6.20 -5.25 -13.77
CA ASP A 61 -5.84 -6.67 -13.86
C ASP A 61 -6.81 -7.55 -13.08
N ARG A 62 -7.08 -7.22 -11.81
CA ARG A 62 -7.95 -7.99 -10.90
C ARG A 62 -9.43 -7.93 -11.26
N CYS A 63 -9.90 -6.87 -11.90
CA CYS A 63 -11.23 -6.82 -12.50
C CYS A 63 -11.43 -7.92 -13.57
N THR A 64 -10.35 -8.38 -14.21
CA THR A 64 -10.41 -9.43 -15.25
C THR A 64 -9.88 -10.78 -14.78
N HIS A 65 -8.99 -10.77 -13.80
CA HIS A 65 -8.37 -11.95 -13.20
C HIS A 65 -8.33 -11.80 -11.67
N PRO A 66 -9.47 -11.99 -10.97
CA PRO A 66 -9.51 -11.90 -9.53
C PRO A 66 -8.53 -12.86 -8.86
N THR A 67 -7.86 -12.40 -7.81
CA THR A 67 -6.92 -13.17 -7.00
C THR A 67 -7.39 -13.24 -5.55
N ASP A 68 -6.78 -14.11 -4.75
CA ASP A 68 -7.05 -14.24 -3.31
C ASP A 68 -6.16 -13.25 -2.53
N ASP A 69 -6.37 -11.96 -2.76
CA ASP A 69 -5.64 -10.87 -2.11
C ASP A 69 -6.57 -9.73 -1.66
N LEU A 70 -6.09 -8.92 -0.72
CA LEU A 70 -6.83 -7.79 -0.16
C LEU A 70 -7.25 -6.80 -1.24
N LEU A 71 -6.48 -6.63 -2.31
CA LEU A 71 -6.87 -5.70 -3.38
C LEU A 71 -8.11 -6.21 -4.13
N SER A 72 -8.20 -7.51 -4.37
CA SER A 72 -9.37 -8.16 -4.96
C SER A 72 -10.58 -8.09 -4.02
N GLU A 73 -10.37 -8.27 -2.70
CA GLU A 73 -11.42 -8.05 -1.70
C GLU A 73 -11.93 -6.61 -1.70
N LEU A 74 -11.04 -5.62 -1.76
CA LEU A 74 -11.42 -4.19 -1.80
C LEU A 74 -12.18 -3.80 -3.08
N ILE A 75 -12.00 -4.51 -4.18
CA ILE A 75 -12.75 -4.30 -5.43
C ILE A 75 -14.19 -4.80 -5.30
N ASP A 76 -14.39 -5.91 -4.58
CA ASP A 76 -15.71 -6.55 -4.43
C ASP A 76 -16.50 -6.03 -3.21
N VAL A 77 -15.82 -5.41 -2.24
CA VAL A 77 -16.46 -4.96 -1.00
C VAL A 77 -17.41 -3.77 -1.22
N GLU A 78 -18.54 -3.82 -0.54
CA GLU A 78 -19.48 -2.71 -0.41
C GLU A 78 -19.43 -2.11 1.00
N VAL A 79 -19.37 -0.79 1.09
CA VAL A 79 -19.46 -0.02 2.33
C VAL A 79 -20.77 0.78 2.29
N ASP A 80 -21.63 0.60 3.28
CA ASP A 80 -22.97 1.19 3.32
C ASP A 80 -23.80 0.90 2.04
N GLY A 81 -23.61 -0.29 1.48
CA GLY A 81 -24.28 -0.75 0.26
C GLY A 81 -23.78 -0.08 -1.03
N GLN A 82 -22.61 0.56 -1.00
CA GLN A 82 -21.95 1.13 -2.18
C GLN A 82 -20.58 0.47 -2.39
N ALA A 83 -20.32 0.00 -3.60
CA ALA A 83 -19.02 -0.52 -3.98
C ALA A 83 -17.93 0.55 -3.82
N MET A 84 -16.74 0.14 -3.39
CA MET A 84 -15.61 1.07 -3.31
C MET A 84 -15.24 1.61 -4.68
N THR A 85 -15.04 2.92 -4.78
CA THR A 85 -14.53 3.53 -6.00
C THR A 85 -13.02 3.30 -6.13
N THR A 86 -12.49 3.41 -7.36
CA THR A 86 -11.04 3.38 -7.57
C THR A 86 -10.31 4.42 -6.71
N ASP A 87 -10.89 5.59 -6.49
CA ASP A 87 -10.31 6.63 -5.64
C ASP A 87 -10.30 6.25 -4.15
N ASP A 88 -11.33 5.55 -3.68
CA ASP A 88 -11.36 5.02 -2.32
C ASP A 88 -10.30 3.93 -2.11
N ILE A 89 -10.15 3.02 -3.07
CA ILE A 89 -9.13 1.96 -3.03
C ILE A 89 -7.72 2.58 -3.05
N ARG A 90 -7.46 3.56 -3.94
CA ARG A 90 -6.19 4.29 -3.99
C ARG A 90 -5.86 4.97 -2.66
N ARG A 91 -6.85 5.62 -2.04
CA ARG A 91 -6.69 6.27 -0.73
C ARG A 91 -6.32 5.23 0.32
N PHE A 92 -7.08 4.13 0.40
CA PHE A 92 -6.84 3.05 1.36
C PHE A 92 -5.43 2.47 1.22
N VAL A 93 -5.00 2.15 0.00
CA VAL A 93 -3.63 1.65 -0.25
C VAL A 93 -2.58 2.70 0.13
N THR A 94 -2.81 3.98 -0.17
CA THR A 94 -1.90 5.05 0.21
C THR A 94 -1.74 5.13 1.74
N ASP A 95 -2.85 5.04 2.47
CA ASP A 95 -2.87 5.12 3.93
C ASP A 95 -2.11 3.93 4.56
N LEU A 96 -2.27 2.73 4.01
CA LEU A 96 -1.48 1.56 4.40
C LEU A 96 0.02 1.78 4.19
N VAL A 97 0.41 2.22 2.99
CA VAL A 97 1.83 2.37 2.60
C VAL A 97 2.53 3.46 3.40
N VAL A 98 1.87 4.59 3.65
CA VAL A 98 2.44 5.68 4.46
C VAL A 98 2.50 5.27 5.93
N GLY A 99 1.59 4.40 6.37
CA GLY A 99 1.34 4.11 7.77
C GLY A 99 0.55 5.26 8.38
N THR A 100 -0.69 5.01 8.77
CA THR A 100 -1.50 5.95 9.56
C THR A 100 -0.80 6.22 10.90
N ASP A 101 -0.48 7.49 11.18
CA ASP A 101 0.03 7.95 12.48
C ASP A 101 -1.01 7.78 13.60
#